data_AF-A0A2V6W8H5-F1
#
_entry.id   AF-A0A2V6W8H5-F1
#
_cell.length_a   1.000
_cell.length_b   1.000
_cell.length_c   1.000
_cell.angle_alpha   90.00
_cell.angle_beta   90.00
_cell.angle_gamma   90.00
#
_symmetry.space_group_name_H-M   'P 1'
#
loop_
_entity.id
_entity.type
_entity.pdbx_description
1 polymer ?
#
loop_
_entity_poly.entity_id
_entity_poly.type
_entity_poly.pdbx_seq_one_letter_code
_entity_poly.pdbx_strand_id
1 'polypeptide(L)'
;MIARTAGIAPARAVVATALPALGVALIWIFVVVFVVYPLLRVFYDAFSDESGRLTLQNFVAFAGDAFYRRSLWNSLLLGLGTVAATSVLGIAIALLLVRYDFPGRDLFGYLTLIPIISPPLVGVLGFTFIMGKAGTVNILLEDWLGLATPINFVYGVHGVLLVETLHLFPMITLNVVDALSRIDPSLEEAAESVGARGWRKLATITLPLTTPGYVAGALLVFIWTFSDFATPLVLGVHDLLASQAYLNIVQFVDRRLFRMGLVISALMVALAIVFLIAARRYVAIKDYSSLAYARVPRRRLGPVGATGAVTFLSAVMLCSFIPYVGVAFASVGKGWSMTPFPVRYTWIFFERVIVETPKYIANSFLYSALAVVLCIAIGVPIAWILARTRLPGRDTLDGLNTLILAVPGTAIGIAYIRAFHVELPWLAVPLTSLWIVLPIVLAVRRLPYTVRGSYASLLLVHRSMEEAAASVGATGARSFRDVTLPLIWRGVLVGSLFSFVTSLQEASAVLFLSLGGWETIPVGIFAFYIAGSANEAAALGVILIVVAAVSVLAINRLAGARMGGMFG
;
A
#
# COMPACT_ATOMS: atom_id res chain seq x y z
N MET A 1 3.81 -65.11 -34.77
CA MET A 1 2.61 -64.26 -34.85
C MET A 1 1.98 -64.17 -33.46
N ILE A 2 2.48 -63.30 -32.58
CA ILE A 2 1.81 -62.96 -31.30
C ILE A 2 2.05 -61.47 -31.03
N ALA A 3 0.98 -60.81 -30.59
CA ALA A 3 0.65 -59.40 -30.78
C ALA A 3 1.37 -58.42 -29.83
N ARG A 4 1.58 -57.21 -30.36
CA ARG A 4 1.83 -55.97 -29.60
C ARG A 4 0.59 -55.63 -28.76
N THR A 5 0.70 -55.66 -27.44
CA THR A 5 -0.22 -54.93 -26.56
C THR A 5 0.27 -53.50 -26.41
N ALA A 6 -0.39 -52.58 -27.12
CA ALA A 6 -0.27 -51.15 -26.86
C ALA A 6 -0.80 -50.88 -25.44
N GLY A 7 0.10 -50.55 -24.51
CA GLY A 7 -0.27 -50.11 -23.18
C GLY A 7 -1.00 -48.77 -23.26
N ILE A 8 -2.32 -48.81 -23.10
CA ILE A 8 -3.14 -47.64 -22.82
C ILE A 8 -2.62 -47.06 -21.49
N ALA A 9 -1.97 -45.89 -21.53
CA ALA A 9 -1.61 -45.16 -20.32
C ALA A 9 -2.89 -45.01 -19.48
N PRO A 10 -2.90 -45.38 -18.19
CA PRO A 10 -4.13 -45.36 -17.41
C PRO A 10 -4.65 -43.92 -17.38
N ALA A 11 -5.90 -43.71 -17.78
CA ALA A 11 -6.55 -42.40 -17.82
C ALA A 11 -6.39 -41.60 -16.51
N ARG A 12 -6.18 -42.29 -15.37
CA ARG A 12 -5.86 -41.70 -14.07
C ARG A 12 -4.52 -40.94 -14.02
N ALA A 13 -3.47 -41.36 -14.75
CA ALA A 13 -2.16 -40.70 -14.75
C ALA A 13 -2.15 -39.40 -15.57
N VAL A 14 -2.91 -39.37 -16.68
CA VAL A 14 -3.10 -38.17 -17.51
C VAL A 14 -3.99 -37.16 -16.79
N VAL A 15 -5.05 -37.60 -16.12
CA VAL A 15 -5.92 -36.72 -15.30
C VAL A 15 -5.17 -36.16 -14.08
N ALA A 16 -4.29 -36.95 -13.44
CA ALA A 16 -3.49 -36.51 -12.29
C ALA A 16 -2.44 -35.42 -12.62
N THR A 17 -1.98 -35.35 -13.87
CA THR A 17 -1.04 -34.31 -14.35
C THR A 17 -1.75 -33.11 -15.00
N ALA A 18 -2.96 -33.30 -15.53
CA ALA A 18 -3.76 -32.24 -16.16
C ALA A 18 -4.40 -31.26 -15.15
N LEU A 19 -4.85 -31.73 -13.98
CA LEU A 19 -5.47 -30.88 -12.95
C LEU A 19 -4.55 -29.77 -12.40
N PRO A 20 -3.27 -30.04 -12.06
CA PRO A 20 -2.30 -29.01 -11.70
C PRO A 20 -2.03 -28.02 -12.84
N ALA A 21 -1.97 -28.49 -14.09
CA ALA A 21 -1.73 -27.65 -15.26
C ALA A 21 -2.90 -26.70 -15.54
N LEU A 22 -4.15 -27.18 -15.39
CA LEU A 22 -5.35 -26.35 -15.50
C LEU A 22 -5.42 -25.26 -14.43
N GLY A 23 -5.04 -25.58 -13.18
CA GLY A 23 -4.96 -24.59 -12.10
C GLY A 23 -3.94 -23.49 -12.38
N VAL A 24 -2.75 -23.87 -12.87
CA VAL A 24 -1.71 -22.90 -13.29
C VAL A 24 -2.18 -22.06 -14.48
N ALA A 25 -2.86 -22.65 -15.45
CA ALA A 25 -3.41 -21.94 -16.60
C ALA A 25 -4.45 -20.89 -16.17
N LEU A 26 -5.35 -21.22 -15.24
CA LEU A 26 -6.34 -20.26 -14.71
C LEU A 26 -5.69 -19.08 -13.99
N ILE A 27 -4.62 -19.32 -13.24
CA ILE A 27 -3.85 -18.25 -12.58
C ILE A 27 -3.23 -17.32 -13.63
N TRP A 28 -2.61 -17.88 -14.67
CA TRP A 28 -2.05 -17.08 -15.76
C TRP A 28 -3.12 -16.33 -16.54
N ILE A 29 -4.28 -16.93 -16.80
CA ILE A 29 -5.42 -16.25 -17.43
C ILE A 29 -5.84 -15.06 -16.58
N PHE A 30 -5.99 -15.24 -15.27
CA PHE A 30 -6.33 -14.14 -14.37
C PHE A 30 -5.29 -13.01 -14.42
N VAL A 31 -4.01 -13.34 -14.31
CA VAL A 31 -2.91 -12.35 -14.35
C VAL A 31 -2.86 -11.65 -15.71
N VAL A 32 -3.00 -12.39 -16.82
CA VAL A 32 -2.96 -11.80 -18.15
C VAL A 32 -4.16 -10.89 -18.39
N VAL A 33 -5.38 -11.35 -18.07
CA VAL A 33 -6.62 -10.62 -18.33
C VAL A 33 -6.74 -9.39 -17.44
N PHE A 34 -6.47 -9.51 -16.14
CA PHE A 34 -6.74 -8.43 -15.18
C PHE A 34 -5.51 -7.61 -14.77
N VAL A 35 -4.29 -8.07 -15.05
CA VAL A 35 -3.06 -7.31 -14.75
C VAL A 35 -2.39 -6.86 -16.03
N VAL A 36 -2.02 -7.78 -16.91
CA VAL A 36 -1.19 -7.46 -18.08
C VAL A 36 -1.98 -6.67 -19.12
N TYR A 37 -3.17 -7.14 -19.49
CA TYR A 37 -3.98 -6.52 -20.54
C TYR A 37 -4.36 -5.06 -20.24
N PRO A 38 -4.84 -4.68 -19.04
CA PRO A 38 -5.11 -3.28 -18.70
C PRO A 38 -3.88 -2.39 -18.83
N LEU A 39 -2.73 -2.84 -18.32
CA LEU A 39 -1.49 -2.07 -18.40
C LEU A 39 -1.05 -1.90 -19.86
N LEU A 40 -1.06 -2.98 -20.65
CA LEU A 40 -0.76 -2.92 -22.08
C LEU A 40 -1.72 -2.00 -22.84
N ARG A 41 -3.01 -1.99 -22.46
CA ARG A 41 -4.00 -1.13 -23.10
C ARG A 41 -3.72 0.36 -22.87
N VAL A 42 -3.32 0.75 -21.65
CA VAL A 42 -2.91 2.15 -21.38
C VAL A 42 -1.69 2.53 -22.19
N PHE A 43 -0.69 1.65 -22.27
CA PHE A 43 0.46 1.90 -23.12
C PHE A 43 0.04 2.06 -24.58
N TYR A 44 -0.76 1.13 -25.11
CA TYR A 44 -1.25 1.20 -26.48
C TYR A 44 -1.97 2.52 -26.76
N ASP A 45 -2.90 2.92 -25.89
CA ASP A 45 -3.66 4.15 -26.06
C ASP A 45 -2.77 5.41 -25.93
N ALA A 46 -1.75 5.40 -25.07
CA ALA A 46 -0.79 6.50 -24.95
C ALA A 46 0.07 6.66 -26.22
N PHE A 47 0.40 5.54 -26.88
CA PHE A 47 1.15 5.49 -28.14
C PHE A 47 0.26 5.49 -29.39
N SER A 48 -1.05 5.76 -29.28
CA SER A 48 -1.95 5.72 -30.42
C SER A 48 -2.64 7.07 -30.67
N ASP A 49 -3.00 7.31 -31.93
CA ASP A 49 -3.88 8.40 -32.31
C ASP A 49 -5.37 7.99 -32.27
N GLU A 50 -6.25 8.89 -32.71
CA GLU A 50 -7.71 8.66 -32.73
C GLU A 50 -8.11 7.53 -33.71
N SER A 51 -7.29 7.27 -34.73
CA SER A 51 -7.48 6.19 -35.69
C SER A 51 -6.86 4.87 -35.24
N GLY A 52 -6.26 4.82 -34.04
CA GLY A 52 -5.56 3.65 -33.53
C GLY A 52 -4.20 3.42 -34.18
N ARG A 53 -3.65 4.40 -34.90
CA ARG A 53 -2.30 4.30 -35.49
C ARG A 53 -1.27 4.70 -34.45
N LEU A 54 -0.15 3.96 -34.43
CA LEU A 54 0.93 4.25 -33.50
C LEU A 54 1.56 5.62 -33.80
N THR A 55 1.73 6.44 -32.77
CA THR A 55 2.28 7.80 -32.83
C THR A 55 3.04 8.16 -31.57
N LEU A 56 4.05 9.02 -31.70
CA LEU A 56 4.76 9.64 -30.58
C LEU A 56 4.23 11.06 -30.28
N GLN A 57 3.26 11.55 -31.04
CA GLN A 57 2.78 12.92 -30.94
C GLN A 57 2.24 13.26 -29.56
N ASN A 58 1.59 12.32 -28.87
CA ASN A 58 1.09 12.53 -27.50
C ASN A 58 2.26 12.78 -26.52
N PHE A 59 3.37 12.05 -26.67
CA PHE A 59 4.58 12.24 -25.85
C PHE A 59 5.32 13.52 -26.22
N VAL A 60 5.37 13.88 -27.51
CA VAL A 60 5.93 15.15 -27.97
C VAL A 60 5.11 16.33 -27.41
N ALA A 61 3.78 16.23 -27.42
CA ALA A 61 2.90 17.24 -26.84
C ALA A 61 3.10 17.37 -25.32
N PHE A 62 3.23 16.24 -24.61
CA PHE A 62 3.55 16.23 -23.19
C PHE A 62 4.92 16.87 -22.91
N ALA A 63 5.95 16.53 -23.69
CA ALA A 63 7.30 17.06 -23.52
C ALA A 63 7.43 18.53 -23.95
N GLY A 64 6.60 18.98 -24.89
CA GLY A 64 6.52 20.38 -25.33
C GLY A 64 5.83 21.28 -24.31
N ASP A 65 4.94 20.73 -23.46
CA ASP A 65 4.19 21.49 -22.48
C ASP A 65 5.01 21.72 -21.19
N ALA A 66 5.25 23.00 -20.86
CA ALA A 66 6.00 23.36 -19.66
C ALA A 66 5.30 22.91 -18.37
N PHE A 67 3.96 22.90 -18.35
CA PHE A 67 3.18 22.53 -17.18
C PHE A 67 3.30 21.03 -16.86
N TYR A 68 3.24 20.17 -17.88
CA TYR A 68 3.38 18.72 -17.68
C TYR A 68 4.81 18.32 -17.32
N ARG A 69 5.82 18.97 -17.92
CA ARG A 69 7.23 18.77 -17.50
C ARG A 69 7.46 19.19 -16.05
N ARG A 70 6.90 20.33 -15.63
CA ARG A 70 6.94 20.77 -14.23
C ARG A 70 6.22 19.77 -13.32
N SER A 71 5.07 19.24 -13.74
CA SER A 71 4.33 18.24 -12.95
C SER A 71 5.12 16.94 -12.76
N LEU A 72 5.81 16.47 -13.81
CA LEU A 72 6.74 15.33 -13.71
C LEU A 72 7.86 15.60 -12.71
N TRP A 73 8.51 16.76 -12.82
CA TRP A 73 9.62 17.11 -11.94
C TRP A 73 9.20 17.28 -10.49
N ASN A 74 8.08 17.96 -10.24
CA ASN A 74 7.52 18.14 -8.91
C ASN A 74 7.15 16.81 -8.26
N SER A 75 6.55 15.87 -9.01
CA SER A 75 6.25 14.53 -8.49
C SER A 75 7.50 13.74 -8.13
N LEU A 76 8.56 13.83 -8.93
CA LEU A 76 9.85 13.20 -8.62
C LEU A 76 10.50 13.83 -7.38
N LEU A 77 10.53 15.17 -7.31
CA LEU A 77 11.08 15.90 -6.17
C LEU A 77 10.30 15.63 -4.88
N LEU A 78 8.96 15.62 -4.94
CA LEU A 78 8.12 15.30 -3.79
C LEU A 78 8.38 13.87 -3.32
N GLY A 79 8.39 12.88 -4.22
CA GLY A 79 8.67 11.49 -3.86
C GLY A 79 10.05 11.31 -3.22
N LEU A 80 11.10 11.90 -3.80
CA LEU A 80 12.45 11.86 -3.23
C LEU A 80 12.55 12.62 -1.90
N GLY A 81 11.89 13.77 -1.81
CA GLY A 81 11.82 14.58 -0.58
C GLY A 81 11.14 13.81 0.55
N THR A 82 10.02 13.13 0.27
CA THR A 82 9.34 12.30 1.27
C THR A 82 10.20 11.11 1.68
N VAL A 83 10.88 10.43 0.75
CA VAL A 83 11.83 9.37 1.11
C VAL A 83 12.92 9.93 2.03
N ALA A 84 13.52 11.08 1.72
CA ALA A 84 14.56 11.66 2.56
C ALA A 84 14.03 12.02 3.97
N ALA A 85 12.88 12.69 4.05
CA ALA A 85 12.28 13.10 5.33
C ALA A 85 11.84 11.91 6.19
N THR A 86 11.16 10.93 5.59
CA THR A 86 10.77 9.69 6.27
C THR A 86 11.98 8.84 6.65
N SER A 87 13.08 8.89 5.89
CA SER A 87 14.32 8.18 6.22
C SER A 87 14.94 8.71 7.51
N VAL A 88 14.98 10.04 7.67
CA VAL A 88 15.52 10.67 8.89
C VAL A 88 14.72 10.22 10.12
N LEU A 89 13.39 10.30 10.07
CA LEU A 89 12.55 9.88 11.19
C LEU A 89 12.58 8.36 11.39
N GLY A 90 12.37 7.59 10.33
CA GLY A 90 12.21 6.14 10.41
C GLY A 90 13.47 5.40 10.82
N ILE A 91 14.65 5.82 10.36
CA ILE A 91 15.93 5.24 10.79
C ILE A 91 16.21 5.61 12.25
N ALA A 92 15.98 6.86 12.65
CA ALA A 92 16.18 7.29 14.05
C ALA A 92 15.29 6.48 15.00
N ILE A 93 14.00 6.34 14.67
CA ILE A 93 13.05 5.56 15.47
C ILE A 93 13.43 4.07 15.48
N ALA A 94 13.80 3.49 14.32
CA ALA A 94 14.22 2.09 14.25
C ALA A 94 15.45 1.80 15.12
N LEU A 95 16.46 2.67 15.11
CA LEU A 95 17.65 2.54 15.95
C LEU A 95 17.29 2.61 17.44
N LEU A 96 16.44 3.55 17.84
CA LEU A 96 15.95 3.65 19.23
C LEU A 96 15.20 2.38 19.64
N LEU A 97 14.27 1.91 18.82
CA LEU A 97 13.45 0.74 19.13
C LEU A 97 14.26 -0.56 19.17
N VAL A 98 15.26 -0.75 18.30
CA VAL A 98 16.02 -2.02 18.26
C VAL A 98 17.15 -2.04 19.28
N ARG A 99 17.92 -0.96 19.39
CA ARG A 99 19.20 -0.98 20.12
C ARG A 99 19.08 -0.62 21.59
N TYR A 100 18.05 0.14 21.96
CA TYR A 100 17.95 0.72 23.29
C TYR A 100 16.75 0.22 24.07
N ASP A 101 16.88 0.27 25.40
CA ASP A 101 15.81 0.05 26.36
C ASP A 101 15.56 1.35 27.15
N PHE A 102 14.31 1.79 27.20
CA PHE A 102 13.86 3.04 27.82
C PHE A 102 12.37 2.97 28.19
N PRO A 103 11.87 3.84 29.10
CA PRO A 103 10.48 3.83 29.53
C PRO A 103 9.50 4.01 28.36
N GLY A 104 8.47 3.16 28.28
CA GLY A 104 7.44 3.26 27.23
C GLY A 104 7.88 2.79 25.84
N ARG A 105 9.07 2.20 25.68
CA ARG A 105 9.59 1.70 24.39
C ARG A 105 8.58 0.85 23.61
N ASP A 106 7.96 -0.14 24.25
CA ASP A 106 7.02 -1.02 23.55
C ASP A 106 5.74 -0.27 23.15
N LEU A 107 5.28 0.68 23.97
CA LEU A 107 4.16 1.57 23.60
C LEU A 107 4.51 2.39 22.35
N PHE A 108 5.67 3.05 22.30
CA PHE A 108 6.11 3.77 21.10
C PHE A 108 6.29 2.86 19.89
N GLY A 109 6.73 1.62 20.11
CA GLY A 109 6.77 0.59 19.06
C GLY A 109 5.40 0.33 18.44
N TYR A 110 4.33 0.26 19.25
CA TYR A 110 2.96 0.12 18.74
C TYR A 110 2.42 1.41 18.11
N LEU A 111 2.58 2.55 18.78
CA LEU A 111 2.09 3.84 18.31
C LEU A 111 2.70 4.24 16.97
N THR A 112 3.97 3.90 16.74
CA THR A 112 4.66 4.13 15.45
C THR A 112 3.95 3.45 14.28
N LEU A 113 3.22 2.36 14.50
CA LEU A 113 2.53 1.64 13.41
C LEU A 113 1.16 2.21 13.10
N ILE A 114 0.60 3.06 13.95
CA ILE A 114 -0.76 3.60 13.79
C ILE A 114 -0.88 4.52 12.58
N PRO A 115 0.04 5.48 12.33
CA PRO A 115 -0.08 6.45 11.24
C PRO A 115 -0.36 5.82 9.87
N ILE A 116 0.29 4.70 9.56
CA ILE A 116 0.16 4.06 8.26
C ILE A 116 -1.16 3.29 8.06
N ILE A 117 -1.91 3.07 9.14
CA ILE A 117 -3.20 2.40 9.09
C ILE A 117 -4.31 3.38 8.70
N SER A 118 -4.10 4.70 8.84
CA SER A 118 -5.09 5.67 8.39
C SER A 118 -5.07 5.83 6.87
N PRO A 119 -6.21 5.92 6.19
CA PRO A 119 -6.25 6.34 4.80
C PRO A 119 -5.61 7.72 4.62
N PRO A 120 -4.81 7.97 3.57
CA PRO A 120 -4.19 9.27 3.32
C PRO A 120 -5.21 10.41 3.23
N LEU A 121 -6.32 10.19 2.52
CA LEU A 121 -7.40 11.18 2.37
C LEU A 121 -8.02 11.58 3.72
N VAL A 122 -8.23 10.62 4.62
CA VAL A 122 -8.72 10.90 5.99
C VAL A 122 -7.65 11.66 6.78
N GLY A 123 -6.40 11.25 6.61
CA GLY A 123 -5.22 11.87 7.22
C GLY A 123 -5.12 13.37 6.92
N VAL A 124 -5.14 13.72 5.63
CA VAL A 124 -5.04 15.13 5.21
C VAL A 124 -6.22 15.97 5.69
N LEU A 125 -7.46 15.44 5.64
CA LEU A 125 -8.64 16.16 6.11
C LEU A 125 -8.54 16.49 7.60
N GLY A 126 -8.23 15.51 8.45
CA GLY A 126 -8.04 15.73 9.87
C GLY A 126 -6.93 16.71 10.17
N PHE A 127 -5.82 16.63 9.42
CA PHE A 127 -4.71 17.56 9.58
C PHE A 127 -5.11 18.99 9.25
N THR A 128 -5.93 19.21 8.20
CA THR A 128 -6.40 20.56 7.85
C THR A 128 -7.33 21.20 8.88
N PHE A 129 -8.13 20.41 9.62
CA PHE A 129 -8.97 20.96 10.71
C PHE A 129 -8.14 21.57 11.85
N ILE A 130 -6.98 21.01 12.14
CA ILE A 130 -6.13 21.47 13.25
C ILE A 130 -5.07 22.47 12.78
N MET A 131 -4.38 22.15 11.70
CA MET A 131 -3.20 22.89 11.21
C MET A 131 -3.52 23.83 10.04
N GLY A 132 -4.76 23.82 9.53
CA GLY A 132 -5.19 24.74 8.48
C GLY A 132 -5.18 26.20 8.91
N LYS A 133 -5.40 27.12 7.95
CA LYS A 133 -5.38 28.57 8.19
C LYS A 133 -6.47 29.02 9.16
N ALA A 134 -7.65 28.38 9.07
CA ALA A 134 -8.75 28.56 10.02
C ALA A 134 -8.82 27.44 11.07
N GLY A 135 -7.74 26.67 11.23
CA GLY A 135 -7.67 25.51 12.12
C GLY A 135 -7.27 25.88 13.55
N THR A 136 -7.45 24.94 14.47
CA THR A 136 -7.21 25.09 15.91
C THR A 136 -5.92 25.81 16.26
N VAL A 137 -4.80 25.41 15.66
CA VAL A 137 -3.48 25.93 16.04
C VAL A 137 -3.34 27.40 15.66
N ASN A 138 -3.79 27.80 14.47
CA ASN A 138 -3.73 29.21 14.08
C ASN A 138 -4.61 30.07 14.97
N ILE A 139 -5.85 29.64 15.26
CA ILE A 139 -6.75 30.41 16.13
C ILE A 139 -6.17 30.57 17.54
N LEU A 140 -5.58 29.52 18.12
CA LEU A 140 -4.92 29.64 19.43
C LEU A 140 -3.70 30.57 19.39
N LEU A 141 -2.91 30.55 18.32
CA LEU A 141 -1.76 31.45 18.18
C LEU A 141 -2.21 32.90 17.96
N GLU A 142 -3.29 33.13 17.22
CA GLU A 142 -3.91 34.45 17.04
C GLU A 142 -4.43 34.99 18.39
N ASP A 143 -5.15 34.17 19.16
CA ASP A 143 -5.69 34.52 20.48
C ASP A 143 -4.59 34.79 21.52
N TRP A 144 -3.51 33.97 21.54
CA TRP A 144 -2.49 34.03 22.59
C TRP A 144 -1.31 34.95 22.26
N LEU A 145 -0.89 34.99 21.00
CA LEU A 145 0.27 35.77 20.54
C LEU A 145 -0.12 37.02 19.76
N GLY A 146 -1.41 37.24 19.51
CA GLY A 146 -1.90 38.41 18.77
C GLY A 146 -1.45 38.43 17.32
N LEU A 147 -1.27 37.27 16.69
CA LEU A 147 -0.86 37.19 15.29
C LEU A 147 -1.91 37.84 14.38
N ALA A 148 -1.48 38.76 13.51
CA ALA A 148 -2.37 39.46 12.58
C ALA A 148 -2.76 38.62 11.36
N THR A 149 -2.00 37.58 11.05
CA THR A 149 -2.22 36.70 9.89
C THR A 149 -1.93 35.25 10.23
N PRO A 150 -2.75 34.29 9.77
CA PRO A 150 -2.54 32.88 10.03
C PRO A 150 -1.27 32.36 9.35
N ILE A 151 -0.56 31.48 10.03
CA ILE A 151 0.64 30.80 9.52
C ILE A 151 0.19 29.65 8.60
N ASN A 152 0.80 29.56 7.42
CA ASN A 152 0.52 28.48 6.48
C ASN A 152 1.32 27.21 6.78
N PHE A 153 0.81 26.37 7.68
CA PHE A 153 1.46 25.11 8.02
C PHE A 153 1.29 23.99 6.97
N VAL A 154 0.21 23.99 6.17
CA VAL A 154 -0.19 22.79 5.40
C VAL A 154 -0.53 23.04 3.92
N TYR A 155 -0.90 24.25 3.50
CA TYR A 155 -1.29 24.44 2.09
C TYR A 155 -0.06 24.63 1.21
N GLY A 156 0.05 23.83 0.14
CA GLY A 156 1.21 23.80 -0.75
C GLY A 156 2.09 22.57 -0.58
N VAL A 157 3.16 22.50 -1.38
CA VAL A 157 4.03 21.31 -1.49
C VAL A 157 4.69 20.93 -0.16
N HIS A 158 5.02 21.91 0.68
CA HIS A 158 5.62 21.64 2.00
C HIS A 158 4.65 20.92 2.95
N GLY A 159 3.36 21.23 2.87
CA GLY A 159 2.36 20.54 3.67
C GLY A 159 2.05 19.15 3.15
N VAL A 160 2.05 18.95 1.83
CA VAL A 160 2.00 17.60 1.24
C VAL A 160 3.18 16.77 1.75
N LEU A 161 4.40 17.30 1.67
CA LEU A 161 5.60 16.64 2.18
C LEU A 161 5.48 16.32 3.68
N LEU A 162 4.96 17.24 4.49
CA LEU A 162 4.77 17.04 5.93
C LEU A 162 3.76 15.93 6.23
N VAL A 163 2.59 15.96 5.61
CA VAL A 163 1.52 14.96 5.82
C VAL A 163 2.00 13.58 5.37
N GLU A 164 2.59 13.49 4.17
CA GLU A 164 3.19 12.25 3.64
C GLU A 164 4.27 11.72 4.58
N THR A 165 5.15 12.59 5.09
CA THR A 165 6.22 12.18 6.01
C THR A 165 5.66 11.59 7.30
N LEU A 166 4.70 12.27 7.93
CA LEU A 166 4.08 11.82 9.19
C LEU A 166 3.24 10.56 9.01
N HIS A 167 2.71 10.33 7.81
CA HIS A 167 1.94 9.14 7.47
C HIS A 167 2.83 7.94 7.13
N LEU A 168 3.92 8.14 6.39
CA LEU A 168 4.71 7.08 5.75
C LEU A 168 6.04 6.72 6.44
N PHE A 169 6.54 7.52 7.40
CA PHE A 169 7.73 7.13 8.17
C PHE A 169 7.67 5.74 8.83
N PRO A 170 6.50 5.16 9.18
CA PRO A 170 6.44 3.80 9.72
C PRO A 170 6.93 2.73 8.74
N MET A 171 6.84 2.95 7.42
CA MET A 171 7.35 1.99 6.43
C MET A 171 8.86 1.87 6.49
N ILE A 172 9.56 3.00 6.58
CA ILE A 172 11.01 2.98 6.79
C ILE A 172 11.32 2.30 8.12
N THR A 173 10.61 2.71 9.19
CA THR A 173 10.85 2.15 10.53
C THR A 173 10.73 0.62 10.53
N LEU A 174 9.64 0.07 9.99
CA LEU A 174 9.38 -1.37 9.97
C LEU A 174 10.45 -2.15 9.23
N ASN A 175 10.78 -1.71 8.01
CA ASN A 175 11.76 -2.40 7.17
C ASN A 175 13.18 -2.32 7.76
N VAL A 176 13.54 -1.17 8.34
CA VAL A 176 14.84 -1.00 9.00
C VAL A 176 14.90 -1.78 10.33
N VAL A 177 13.81 -1.84 11.10
CA VAL A 177 13.72 -2.67 12.32
C VAL A 177 13.94 -4.15 11.99
N ASP A 178 13.27 -4.66 10.95
CA ASP A 178 13.43 -6.05 10.53
C ASP A 178 14.87 -6.32 10.06
N ALA A 179 15.43 -5.47 9.19
CA ALA A 179 16.80 -5.61 8.74
C ALA A 179 17.82 -5.54 9.90
N LEU A 180 17.66 -4.59 10.83
CA LEU A 180 18.52 -4.47 12.02
C LEU A 180 18.44 -5.71 12.91
N SER A 181 17.27 -6.37 12.98
CA SER A 181 17.05 -7.55 13.82
C SER A 181 17.67 -8.83 13.24
N ARG A 182 18.09 -8.81 11.98
CA ARG A 182 18.78 -9.93 11.30
C ARG A 182 20.31 -9.80 11.32
N ILE A 183 20.85 -8.65 11.75
CA ILE A 183 22.30 -8.43 11.84
C ILE A 183 22.85 -9.16 13.07
N ASP A 184 23.83 -10.04 12.86
CA ASP A 184 24.54 -10.72 13.93
C ASP A 184 25.34 -9.71 14.79
N PRO A 185 25.12 -9.65 16.12
CA PRO A 185 25.87 -8.78 17.02
C PRO A 185 27.39 -8.94 16.94
N SER A 186 27.89 -10.14 16.59
CA SER A 186 29.32 -10.43 16.48
C SER A 186 30.03 -9.55 15.43
N LEU A 187 29.33 -9.12 14.37
CA LEU A 187 29.90 -8.21 13.37
C LEU A 187 30.19 -6.84 13.96
N GLU A 188 29.32 -6.36 14.86
CA GLU A 188 29.51 -5.10 15.56
C GLU A 188 30.55 -5.21 16.67
N GLU A 189 30.59 -6.34 17.39
CA GLU A 189 31.60 -6.61 18.43
C GLU A 189 33.01 -6.78 17.84
N ALA A 190 33.13 -7.44 16.68
CA ALA A 190 34.37 -7.53 15.92
C ALA A 190 34.84 -6.14 15.46
N ALA A 191 33.92 -5.31 14.96
CA ALA A 191 34.22 -3.93 14.59
C ALA A 191 34.68 -3.10 15.81
N GLU A 192 34.01 -3.24 16.96
CA GLU A 192 34.41 -2.58 18.21
C GLU A 192 35.79 -3.04 18.70
N SER A 193 36.14 -4.32 18.50
CA SER A 193 37.43 -4.92 18.89
C SER A 193 38.60 -4.35 18.08
N VAL A 194 38.38 -3.99 16.82
CA VAL A 194 39.38 -3.32 15.96
C VAL A 194 39.29 -1.78 16.00
N GLY A 195 38.53 -1.22 16.95
CA GLY A 195 38.48 0.22 17.23
C GLY A 195 37.36 1.01 16.55
N ALA A 196 36.45 0.38 15.80
CA ALA A 196 35.29 1.06 15.23
C ALA A 196 34.20 1.27 16.30
N ARG A 197 33.93 2.53 16.67
CA ARG A 197 32.91 2.90 17.68
C ARG A 197 31.96 3.98 17.16
N GLY A 198 30.81 4.12 17.82
CA GLY A 198 29.84 5.20 17.59
C GLY A 198 29.41 5.32 16.11
N TRP A 199 29.58 6.52 15.54
CA TRP A 199 29.22 6.81 14.15
C TRP A 199 29.98 5.96 13.13
N ARG A 200 31.28 5.68 13.37
CA ARG A 200 32.07 4.85 12.45
C ARG A 200 31.47 3.47 12.31
N LYS A 201 31.13 2.83 13.43
CA LYS A 201 30.46 1.51 13.44
C LYS A 201 29.11 1.55 12.73
N LEU A 202 28.29 2.56 13.01
CA LEU A 202 26.99 2.75 12.38
C LEU A 202 27.13 2.90 10.86
N ALA A 203 28.03 3.76 10.39
CA ALA A 203 28.20 4.07 8.97
C ALA A 203 28.90 2.96 8.17
N THR A 204 29.83 2.21 8.77
CA THR A 204 30.61 1.20 8.03
C THR A 204 30.09 -0.22 8.17
N ILE A 205 29.31 -0.54 9.20
CA ILE A 205 28.80 -1.89 9.46
C ILE A 205 27.29 -1.90 9.45
N THR A 206 26.65 -1.19 10.38
CA THR A 206 25.21 -1.30 10.61
C THR A 206 24.39 -0.80 9.41
N LEU A 207 24.63 0.42 8.92
CA LEU A 207 23.87 1.00 7.80
C LEU A 207 24.04 0.22 6.49
N PRO A 208 25.27 -0.17 6.07
CA PRO A 208 25.46 -1.02 4.89
C PRO A 208 24.71 -2.34 4.96
N LEU A 209 24.71 -3.01 6.13
CA LEU A 209 24.00 -4.28 6.32
C LEU A 209 22.47 -4.09 6.37
N THR A 210 21.98 -2.93 6.84
CA THR A 210 20.53 -2.61 6.78
C THR A 210 20.05 -2.15 5.40
N THR A 211 20.97 -1.85 4.48
CA THR A 211 20.65 -1.22 3.18
C THR A 211 19.60 -1.98 2.36
N PRO A 212 19.60 -3.33 2.26
CA PRO A 212 18.56 -4.06 1.53
C PRO A 212 17.16 -3.80 2.06
N GLY A 213 16.98 -3.87 3.39
CA GLY A 213 15.69 -3.57 4.03
C GLY A 213 15.32 -2.09 3.91
N TYR A 214 16.27 -1.19 4.12
CA TYR A 214 16.05 0.24 3.91
C TYR A 214 15.54 0.55 2.49
N VAL A 215 16.16 -0.01 1.45
CA VAL A 215 15.76 0.22 0.05
C VAL A 215 14.35 -0.31 -0.22
N ALA A 216 13.96 -1.45 0.37
CA ALA A 216 12.60 -1.95 0.27
C ALA A 216 11.59 -0.94 0.87
N GLY A 217 11.87 -0.43 2.07
CA GLY A 217 11.03 0.61 2.70
C GLY A 217 11.00 1.92 1.91
N ALA A 218 12.15 2.41 1.45
CA ALA A 218 12.27 3.65 0.69
C ALA A 218 11.52 3.58 -0.65
N LEU A 219 11.56 2.43 -1.31
CA LEU A 219 10.80 2.19 -2.54
C LEU A 219 9.29 2.26 -2.29
N LEU A 220 8.81 1.64 -1.20
CA LEU A 220 7.38 1.68 -0.85
C LEU A 220 6.91 3.12 -0.57
N VAL A 221 7.69 3.88 0.21
CA VAL A 221 7.39 5.29 0.47
C VAL A 221 7.36 6.10 -0.84
N PHE A 222 8.38 5.94 -1.69
CA PHE A 222 8.43 6.64 -2.97
C PHE A 222 7.20 6.33 -3.82
N ILE A 223 6.85 5.06 -3.98
CA ILE A 223 5.71 4.61 -4.79
C ILE A 223 4.41 5.22 -4.26
N TRP A 224 4.20 5.16 -2.94
CA TRP A 224 2.95 5.62 -2.33
C TRP A 224 2.77 7.12 -2.50
N THR A 225 3.79 7.92 -2.16
CA THR A 225 3.78 9.37 -2.37
C THR A 225 3.66 9.73 -3.85
N PHE A 226 4.38 9.04 -4.74
CA PHE A 226 4.33 9.31 -6.19
C PHE A 226 2.94 8.98 -6.78
N SER A 227 2.21 8.06 -6.16
CA SER A 227 0.86 7.68 -6.56
C SER A 227 -0.25 8.49 -5.90
N ASP A 228 0.05 9.27 -4.86
CA ASP A 228 -0.98 10.03 -4.15
C ASP A 228 -1.41 11.26 -4.95
N PHE A 229 -2.69 11.30 -5.27
CA PHE A 229 -3.34 12.42 -5.92
C PHE A 229 -4.26 13.18 -4.97
N ALA A 230 -4.73 12.52 -3.90
CA ALA A 230 -5.79 13.04 -3.04
C ALA A 230 -5.24 14.05 -2.03
N THR A 231 -4.14 13.72 -1.33
CA THR A 231 -3.48 14.64 -0.39
C THR A 231 -3.09 15.97 -1.06
N PRO A 232 -2.43 15.98 -2.24
CA PRO A 232 -2.14 17.23 -2.94
C PRO A 232 -3.37 18.05 -3.29
N LEU A 233 -4.44 17.41 -3.80
CA LEU A 233 -5.66 18.13 -4.19
C LEU A 233 -6.35 18.79 -3.01
N VAL A 234 -6.40 18.14 -1.84
CA VAL A 234 -6.95 18.72 -0.61
C VAL A 234 -6.12 19.91 -0.13
N LEU A 235 -4.80 19.88 -0.35
CA LEU A 235 -3.87 20.93 0.05
C LEU A 235 -3.64 22.01 -1.02
N GLY A 236 -4.41 21.99 -2.11
CA GLY A 236 -4.36 22.98 -3.19
C GLY A 236 -3.15 22.86 -4.11
N VAL A 237 -2.54 21.68 -4.19
CA VAL A 237 -1.42 21.37 -5.09
C VAL A 237 -1.95 20.57 -6.28
N HIS A 238 -1.86 21.17 -7.47
CA HIS A 238 -2.38 20.58 -8.70
C HIS A 238 -1.28 20.18 -9.69
N ASP A 239 -0.06 20.69 -9.55
CA ASP A 239 1.06 20.46 -10.47
C ASP A 239 1.87 19.20 -10.11
N LEU A 240 1.16 18.08 -9.90
CA LEU A 240 1.73 16.73 -9.70
C LEU A 240 1.08 15.74 -10.66
N LEU A 241 1.84 14.75 -11.15
CA LEU A 241 1.38 13.77 -12.11
C LEU A 241 0.13 13.00 -11.67
N ALA A 242 0.09 12.50 -10.43
CA ALA A 242 -1.05 11.72 -9.95
C ALA A 242 -2.34 12.58 -9.92
N SER A 243 -2.25 13.82 -9.44
CA SER A 243 -3.34 14.81 -9.47
C SER A 243 -3.77 15.15 -10.89
N GLN A 244 -2.82 15.33 -11.80
CA GLN A 244 -3.10 15.60 -13.21
C GLN A 244 -3.70 14.39 -13.94
N ALA A 245 -3.28 13.16 -13.63
CA ALA A 245 -3.90 11.95 -14.16
C ALA A 245 -5.39 11.90 -13.79
N TYR A 246 -5.72 12.25 -12.55
CA TYR A 246 -7.10 12.36 -12.08
C TYR A 246 -7.88 13.47 -12.79
N LEU A 247 -7.39 14.71 -12.73
CA LEU A 247 -8.09 15.88 -13.28
C LEU A 247 -8.32 15.74 -14.79
N ASN A 248 -7.29 15.34 -15.53
CA ASN A 248 -7.35 15.21 -17.00
C ASN A 248 -8.33 14.13 -17.47
N ILE A 249 -8.55 13.09 -16.67
CA ILE A 249 -9.48 12.02 -17.01
C ILE A 249 -10.88 12.39 -16.55
N VAL A 250 -11.09 12.75 -15.29
CA VAL A 250 -12.44 12.95 -14.74
C VAL A 250 -13.15 14.17 -15.31
N GLN A 251 -12.43 15.24 -15.67
CA GLN A 251 -13.08 16.44 -16.17
C GLN A 251 -13.72 16.22 -17.56
N PHE A 252 -13.23 15.28 -18.38
CA PHE A 252 -13.77 14.90 -19.70
C PHE A 252 -14.22 16.06 -20.63
N VAL A 253 -13.75 17.30 -20.40
CA VAL A 253 -14.15 18.47 -21.20
C VAL A 253 -13.36 18.56 -22.50
N ASP A 254 -12.10 18.10 -22.49
CA ASP A 254 -11.16 18.26 -23.61
C ASP A 254 -10.47 16.92 -23.95
N ARG A 255 -10.55 16.53 -25.23
CA ARG A 255 -9.89 15.34 -25.78
C ARG A 255 -8.37 15.38 -25.59
N ARG A 256 -7.77 16.57 -25.69
CA ARG A 256 -6.33 16.76 -25.45
C ARG A 256 -5.98 16.41 -24.01
N LEU A 257 -6.73 16.92 -23.04
CA LEU A 257 -6.51 16.62 -21.62
C LEU A 257 -6.63 15.12 -21.37
N PHE A 258 -7.67 14.47 -21.89
CA PHE A 258 -7.84 13.02 -21.76
C PHE A 258 -6.61 12.23 -22.24
N ARG A 259 -6.06 12.59 -23.42
CA ARG A 259 -4.83 11.96 -23.94
C ARG A 259 -3.61 12.24 -23.05
N MET A 260 -3.48 13.44 -22.50
CA MET A 260 -2.42 13.73 -21.53
C MET A 260 -2.57 12.87 -20.27
N GLY A 261 -3.80 12.63 -19.80
CA GLY A 261 -4.08 11.68 -18.71
C GLY A 261 -3.61 10.25 -19.01
N LEU A 262 -3.79 9.77 -20.25
CA LEU A 262 -3.28 8.47 -20.69
C LEU A 262 -1.74 8.43 -20.74
N VAL A 263 -1.10 9.48 -21.27
CA VAL A 263 0.36 9.61 -21.28
C VAL A 263 0.92 9.62 -19.87
N ILE A 264 0.32 10.41 -18.97
CA ILE A 264 0.73 10.45 -17.56
C ILE A 264 0.60 9.06 -16.94
N SER A 265 -0.50 8.35 -17.18
CA SER A 265 -0.71 6.99 -16.66
C SER A 265 0.35 6.01 -17.17
N ALA A 266 0.65 6.04 -18.47
CA ALA A 266 1.70 5.22 -19.06
C ALA A 266 3.08 5.54 -18.49
N LEU A 267 3.40 6.83 -18.30
CA LEU A 267 4.65 7.28 -17.67
C LEU A 267 4.75 6.82 -16.21
N MET A 268 3.66 6.94 -15.45
CA MET A 268 3.60 6.48 -14.06
C MET A 268 3.82 4.96 -13.95
N VAL A 269 3.22 4.16 -14.83
CA VAL A 269 3.45 2.71 -14.91
C VAL A 269 4.89 2.40 -15.32
N ALA A 270 5.42 3.09 -16.32
CA ALA A 270 6.79 2.89 -16.79
C ALA A 270 7.82 3.21 -15.69
N LEU A 271 7.65 4.33 -14.99
CA LEU A 271 8.51 4.71 -13.86
C LEU A 271 8.41 3.70 -12.72
N ALA A 272 7.21 3.22 -12.39
CA ALA A 272 7.03 2.16 -11.39
C ALA A 272 7.77 0.88 -11.76
N ILE A 273 7.71 0.45 -13.04
CA ILE A 273 8.45 -0.72 -13.54
C ILE A 273 9.96 -0.48 -13.41
N VAL A 274 10.45 0.68 -13.85
CA VAL A 274 11.88 1.03 -13.79
C VAL A 274 12.39 1.03 -12.36
N PHE A 275 11.67 1.67 -11.43
CA PHE A 275 12.06 1.71 -10.02
C PHE A 275 12.02 0.33 -9.37
N LEU A 276 11.01 -0.48 -9.67
CA LEU A 276 10.93 -1.84 -9.15
C LEU A 276 12.09 -2.71 -9.65
N ILE A 277 12.44 -2.63 -10.93
CA ILE A 277 13.57 -3.36 -11.51
C ILE A 277 14.89 -2.88 -10.88
N ALA A 278 15.08 -1.56 -10.78
CA ALA A 278 16.27 -0.96 -10.17
C ALA A 278 16.44 -1.42 -8.71
N ALA A 279 15.36 -1.38 -7.93
CA ALA A 279 15.38 -1.82 -6.55
C ALA A 279 15.64 -3.33 -6.42
N ARG A 280 14.96 -4.18 -7.20
CA ARG A 280 15.20 -5.63 -7.19
C ARG A 280 16.66 -5.96 -7.51
N ARG A 281 17.24 -5.31 -8.52
CA ARG A 281 18.66 -5.50 -8.87
C ARG A 281 19.57 -5.03 -7.76
N TYR A 282 19.31 -3.86 -7.17
CA TYR A 282 20.14 -3.33 -6.10
C TYR A 282 20.10 -4.19 -4.83
N VAL A 283 18.91 -4.65 -4.43
CA VAL A 283 18.71 -5.57 -3.29
C VAL A 283 19.41 -6.90 -3.55
N ALA A 284 19.29 -7.48 -4.75
CA ALA A 284 19.95 -8.75 -5.09
C ALA A 284 21.49 -8.66 -5.03
N ILE A 285 22.08 -7.50 -5.38
CA ILE A 285 23.54 -7.28 -5.28
C ILE A 285 23.99 -7.15 -3.81
N LYS A 286 23.10 -6.70 -2.93
CA LYS A 286 23.39 -6.38 -1.52
C LYS A 286 22.80 -7.41 -0.55
N ASP A 287 22.37 -8.57 -1.03
CA ASP A 287 21.80 -9.62 -0.18
C ASP A 287 22.92 -10.27 0.66
N TYR A 288 23.18 -9.67 1.83
CA TYR A 288 24.09 -10.18 2.84
C TYR A 288 23.34 -11.23 3.68
N SER A 289 22.96 -12.34 3.06
CA SER A 289 22.12 -13.36 3.69
C SER A 289 22.85 -14.01 4.88
N SER A 290 22.57 -13.57 6.11
CA SER A 290 22.70 -14.40 7.31
C SER A 290 21.29 -14.81 7.75
N LEU A 291 20.98 -16.10 7.64
CA LEU A 291 19.68 -16.68 8.02
C LEU A 291 19.45 -16.74 9.55
N ALA A 292 20.31 -16.13 10.36
CA ALA A 292 20.24 -16.18 11.80
C ALA A 292 19.53 -14.93 12.36
N TYR A 293 18.32 -15.10 12.90
CA TYR A 293 17.75 -14.12 13.81
C TYR A 293 18.53 -14.17 15.13
N ALA A 294 19.47 -13.25 15.32
CA ALA A 294 20.18 -13.08 16.58
C ALA A 294 19.41 -12.10 17.47
N ARG A 295 19.20 -12.45 18.74
CA ARG A 295 18.58 -11.53 19.70
C ARG A 295 19.58 -10.41 20.01
N VAL A 296 19.46 -9.27 19.33
CA VAL A 296 20.32 -8.11 19.58
C VAL A 296 20.18 -7.67 21.05
N PRO A 297 21.27 -7.73 21.85
CA PRO A 297 21.21 -7.30 23.24
C PRO A 297 20.97 -5.80 23.29
N ARG A 298 19.93 -5.39 24.02
CA ARG A 298 19.55 -3.97 24.15
C ARG A 298 20.39 -3.30 25.21
N ARG A 299 20.88 -2.10 24.91
CA ARG A 299 21.61 -1.26 25.86
C ARG A 299 20.61 -0.36 26.59
N ARG A 300 20.68 -0.28 27.92
CA ARG A 300 19.86 0.69 28.67
C ARG A 300 20.39 2.10 28.43
N LEU A 301 19.51 3.04 28.11
CA LEU A 301 19.88 4.44 28.02
C LEU A 301 20.06 5.03 29.43
N GLY A 302 21.09 5.87 29.60
CA GLY A 302 21.20 6.71 30.79
C GLY A 302 20.02 7.70 30.87
N PRO A 303 19.78 8.33 32.03
CA PRO A 303 18.59 9.17 32.25
C PRO A 303 18.39 10.26 31.19
N VAL A 304 19.46 10.98 30.83
CA VAL A 304 19.41 12.04 29.80
C VAL A 304 19.05 11.48 28.42
N GLY A 305 19.64 10.34 28.04
CA GLY A 305 19.34 9.68 26.77
C GLY A 305 17.92 9.14 26.72
N ALA A 306 17.41 8.60 27.83
CA ALA A 306 16.04 8.13 27.96
C ALA A 306 15.05 9.29 27.83
N THR A 307 15.28 10.41 28.52
CA THR A 307 14.46 11.63 28.38
C THR A 307 14.48 12.14 26.94
N GLY A 308 15.65 12.26 26.31
CA GLY A 308 15.77 12.70 24.92
C GLY A 308 15.01 11.79 23.95
N ALA A 309 15.12 10.47 24.12
CA ALA A 309 14.39 9.50 23.30
C ALA A 309 12.87 9.62 23.49
N VAL A 310 12.39 9.72 24.74
CA VAL A 310 10.97 9.87 25.05
C VAL A 310 10.44 11.20 24.51
N THR A 311 11.15 12.31 24.68
CA THR A 311 10.75 13.63 24.16
C THR A 311 10.67 13.61 22.63
N PHE A 312 11.69 13.07 21.95
CA PHE A 312 11.69 12.95 20.50
C PHE A 312 10.52 12.09 20.00
N LEU A 313 10.33 10.90 20.57
CA LEU A 313 9.25 10.00 20.16
C LEU A 313 7.87 10.59 20.45
N SER A 314 7.68 11.20 21.63
CA SER A 314 6.45 11.90 21.98
C SER A 314 6.15 13.05 21.02
N ALA A 315 7.16 13.83 20.61
CA ALA A 315 6.97 14.91 19.63
C ALA A 315 6.54 14.38 18.27
N VAL A 316 7.18 13.30 17.78
CA VAL A 316 6.80 12.66 16.51
C VAL A 316 5.38 12.08 16.61
N MET A 317 5.05 11.38 17.71
CA MET A 317 3.70 10.84 17.93
C MET A 317 2.66 11.95 18.04
N LEU A 318 2.95 13.05 18.74
CA LEU A 318 2.02 14.17 18.82
C LEU A 318 1.69 14.70 17.42
N CYS A 319 2.70 14.89 16.58
CA CYS A 319 2.52 15.37 15.21
C CYS A 319 1.77 14.35 14.33
N SER A 320 2.14 13.07 14.39
CA SER A 320 1.53 12.04 13.55
C SER A 320 0.10 11.67 13.95
N PHE A 321 -0.31 11.97 15.18
CA PHE A 321 -1.68 11.74 15.65
C PHE A 321 -2.63 12.93 15.45
N ILE A 322 -2.12 14.10 15.01
CA ILE A 322 -2.95 15.28 14.66
C ILE A 322 -4.13 14.90 13.74
N PRO A 323 -3.93 14.14 12.64
CA PRO A 323 -5.05 13.77 11.77
C PRO A 323 -6.20 13.07 12.49
N TYR A 324 -5.88 12.16 13.40
CA TYR A 324 -6.87 11.34 14.11
C TYR A 324 -7.69 12.20 15.05
N VAL A 325 -7.03 13.12 15.77
CA VAL A 325 -7.70 14.09 16.64
C VAL A 325 -8.60 15.01 15.82
N GLY A 326 -8.09 15.50 14.68
CA GLY A 326 -8.85 16.38 13.79
C GLY A 326 -10.10 15.72 13.23
N VAL A 327 -9.97 14.51 12.70
CA VAL A 327 -11.12 13.75 12.17
C VAL A 327 -12.10 13.35 13.27
N ALA A 328 -11.60 12.95 14.45
CA ALA A 328 -12.46 12.62 15.58
C ALA A 328 -13.32 13.82 15.99
N PHE A 329 -12.73 15.00 16.21
CA PHE A 329 -13.49 16.19 16.54
C PHE A 329 -14.40 16.66 15.41
N ALA A 330 -13.96 16.56 14.15
CA ALA A 330 -14.76 16.99 13.01
C ALA A 330 -16.00 16.10 12.81
N SER A 331 -15.89 14.80 13.10
CA SER A 331 -16.99 13.85 12.95
C SER A 331 -18.17 14.10 13.88
N VAL A 332 -17.95 14.79 15.00
CA VAL A 332 -19.00 15.14 15.99
C VAL A 332 -19.18 16.64 16.18
N GLY A 333 -18.27 17.45 15.67
CA GLY A 333 -18.19 18.87 15.96
C GLY A 333 -19.04 19.72 15.03
N LYS A 334 -19.82 20.66 15.57
CA LYS A 334 -20.59 21.66 14.81
C LYS A 334 -20.10 23.06 15.13
N GLY A 335 -20.02 23.90 14.10
CA GLY A 335 -19.54 25.28 14.21
C GLY A 335 -18.03 25.38 14.43
N TRP A 336 -17.25 24.42 13.92
CA TRP A 336 -15.79 24.43 14.01
C TRP A 336 -15.18 25.21 12.84
N SER A 337 -15.41 26.52 12.83
CA SER A 337 -14.88 27.45 11.84
C SER A 337 -14.53 28.73 12.57
N MET A 338 -13.26 29.17 12.46
CA MET A 338 -12.75 30.32 13.21
C MET A 338 -12.86 30.19 14.74
N THR A 339 -12.87 28.95 15.24
CA THR A 339 -12.84 28.64 16.67
C THR A 339 -11.78 27.59 16.92
N PRO A 340 -11.11 27.60 18.10
CA PRO A 340 -10.05 26.63 18.37
C PRO A 340 -10.61 25.20 18.44
N PHE A 341 -11.84 25.02 18.90
CA PHE A 341 -12.51 23.73 19.00
C PHE A 341 -13.96 23.82 18.50
N PRO A 342 -14.62 22.68 18.21
CA PRO A 342 -16.04 22.69 17.91
C PRO A 342 -16.87 23.33 19.03
N VAL A 343 -17.83 24.17 18.64
CA VAL A 343 -18.71 24.90 19.58
C VAL A 343 -19.78 23.98 20.17
N ARG A 344 -20.23 22.99 19.39
CA ARG A 344 -21.22 21.99 19.83
C ARG A 344 -20.80 20.61 19.35
N TYR A 345 -21.28 19.59 20.07
CA TYR A 345 -21.05 18.19 19.73
C TYR A 345 -22.39 17.50 19.42
N THR A 346 -22.41 16.67 18.38
CA THR A 346 -23.60 15.98 17.89
C THR A 346 -23.22 14.70 17.15
N TRP A 347 -24.14 13.75 17.11
CA TRP A 347 -23.99 12.49 16.37
C TRP A 347 -24.68 12.52 15.00
N ILE A 348 -25.26 13.66 14.59
CA ILE A 348 -26.05 13.77 13.36
C ILE A 348 -25.25 13.38 12.10
N PHE A 349 -23.94 13.63 12.08
CA PHE A 349 -23.10 13.25 10.94
C PHE A 349 -22.94 11.74 10.82
N PHE A 350 -22.86 11.02 11.95
CA PHE A 350 -22.88 9.56 11.95
C PHE A 350 -24.25 9.02 11.53
N GLU A 351 -25.34 9.64 12.00
CA GLU A 351 -26.69 9.30 11.57
C GLU A 351 -26.86 9.46 10.05
N ARG A 352 -26.42 10.59 9.47
CA ARG A 352 -26.45 10.82 8.02
C ARG A 352 -25.68 9.76 7.23
N VAL A 353 -24.46 9.43 7.66
CA VAL A 353 -23.64 8.47 6.90
C VAL A 353 -24.08 7.02 7.08
N ILE A 354 -24.68 6.67 8.23
CA ILE A 354 -25.16 5.31 8.52
C ILE A 354 -26.58 5.08 7.99
N VAL A 355 -27.47 6.08 8.10
CA VAL A 355 -28.91 5.93 7.80
C VAL A 355 -29.25 6.48 6.42
N GLU A 356 -28.77 7.68 6.07
CA GLU A 356 -29.12 8.33 4.80
C GLU A 356 -28.23 7.87 3.64
N THR A 357 -26.96 7.54 3.92
CA THR A 357 -26.00 7.06 2.89
C THR A 357 -25.30 5.74 3.25
N PRO A 358 -26.02 4.70 3.72
CA PRO A 358 -25.45 3.40 4.12
C PRO A 358 -24.66 2.71 3.01
N LYS A 359 -24.98 3.04 1.74
CA LYS A 359 -24.33 2.48 0.56
C LYS A 359 -22.81 2.56 0.63
N TYR A 360 -22.23 3.68 1.10
CA TYR A 360 -20.78 3.83 1.18
C TYR A 360 -20.16 2.75 2.07
N ILE A 361 -20.77 2.50 3.23
CA ILE A 361 -20.32 1.52 4.20
C ILE A 361 -20.56 0.11 3.67
N ALA A 362 -21.81 -0.22 3.31
CA ALA A 362 -22.21 -1.55 2.87
C ALA A 362 -21.39 -2.03 1.66
N ASN A 363 -21.24 -1.18 0.64
CA ASN A 363 -20.48 -1.49 -0.58
C ASN A 363 -19.00 -1.71 -0.27
N SER A 364 -18.40 -0.91 0.63
CA SER A 364 -16.98 -1.06 0.99
C SER A 364 -16.69 -2.41 1.63
N PHE A 365 -17.53 -2.82 2.58
CA PHE A 365 -17.40 -4.12 3.23
C PHE A 365 -17.67 -5.26 2.25
N LEU A 366 -18.73 -5.16 1.44
CA LEU A 366 -19.07 -6.17 0.43
C LEU A 366 -17.92 -6.36 -0.57
N TYR A 367 -17.42 -5.29 -1.18
CA TYR A 367 -16.39 -5.41 -2.21
C TYR A 367 -15.04 -5.82 -1.63
N SER A 368 -14.68 -5.33 -0.43
CA SER A 368 -13.44 -5.75 0.22
C SER A 368 -13.50 -7.22 0.64
N ALA A 369 -14.65 -7.71 1.09
CA ALA A 369 -14.84 -9.13 1.41
C ALA A 369 -14.74 -10.01 0.15
N LEU A 370 -15.43 -9.63 -0.94
CA LEU A 370 -15.34 -10.33 -2.22
C LEU A 370 -13.92 -10.31 -2.80
N ALA A 371 -13.23 -9.16 -2.71
CA ALA A 371 -11.86 -9.03 -3.14
C ALA A 371 -10.94 -9.97 -2.37
N VAL A 372 -11.12 -10.10 -1.06
CA VAL A 372 -10.34 -11.01 -0.21
C VAL A 372 -10.58 -12.48 -0.57
N VAL A 373 -11.82 -12.86 -0.86
CA VAL A 373 -12.14 -14.21 -1.35
C VAL A 373 -11.37 -14.51 -2.63
N LEU A 374 -11.33 -13.56 -3.58
CA LEU A 374 -10.53 -13.68 -4.80
C LEU A 374 -9.02 -13.74 -4.49
N CYS A 375 -8.53 -12.90 -3.57
CA CYS A 375 -7.13 -12.91 -3.14
C CYS A 375 -6.73 -14.26 -2.52
N ILE A 376 -7.58 -14.92 -1.74
CA ILE A 376 -7.30 -16.25 -1.18
C ILE A 376 -7.33 -17.30 -2.29
N ALA A 377 -8.38 -17.27 -3.13
CA ALA A 377 -8.57 -18.23 -4.21
C ALA A 377 -7.43 -18.24 -5.22
N ILE A 378 -6.81 -17.08 -5.49
CA ILE A 378 -5.74 -16.93 -6.47
C ILE A 378 -4.36 -16.83 -5.80
N GLY A 379 -4.26 -16.07 -4.71
CA GLY A 379 -3.00 -15.76 -4.05
C GLY A 379 -2.38 -16.93 -3.31
N VAL A 380 -3.19 -17.81 -2.70
CA VAL A 380 -2.67 -19.02 -2.04
C VAL A 380 -2.06 -19.99 -3.06
N PRO A 381 -2.72 -20.30 -4.20
CA PRO A 381 -2.08 -21.06 -5.27
C PRO A 381 -0.80 -20.42 -5.84
N ILE A 382 -0.79 -19.08 -6.06
CA ILE A 382 0.43 -18.39 -6.49
C ILE A 382 1.55 -18.60 -5.46
N ALA A 383 1.28 -18.39 -4.18
CA ALA A 383 2.27 -18.60 -3.12
C ALA A 383 2.80 -20.04 -3.09
N TRP A 384 1.92 -21.02 -3.30
CA TRP A 384 2.31 -22.43 -3.41
C TRP A 384 3.21 -22.69 -4.62
N ILE A 385 2.90 -22.14 -5.80
CA ILE A 385 3.75 -22.23 -6.99
C ILE A 385 5.13 -21.64 -6.70
N LEU A 386 5.19 -20.47 -6.08
CA LEU A 386 6.43 -19.79 -5.71
C LEU A 386 7.24 -20.58 -4.67
N ALA A 387 6.62 -21.24 -3.69
CA ALA A 387 7.35 -21.95 -2.62
C ALA A 387 7.72 -23.40 -2.99
N ARG A 388 6.85 -24.10 -3.73
CA ARG A 388 6.93 -25.56 -3.90
C ARG A 388 7.40 -26.00 -5.28
N THR A 389 7.27 -25.16 -6.31
CA THR A 389 7.54 -25.58 -7.70
C THR A 389 8.77 -24.92 -8.32
N ARG A 390 9.24 -25.50 -9.43
CA ARG A 390 10.26 -24.95 -10.33
C ARG A 390 9.69 -24.73 -11.74
N LEU A 391 8.40 -24.42 -11.84
CA LEU A 391 7.73 -24.24 -13.13
C LEU A 391 8.35 -23.06 -13.90
N PRO A 392 8.47 -23.15 -15.24
CA PRO A 392 8.87 -22.01 -16.05
C PRO A 392 7.88 -20.85 -15.88
N GLY A 393 8.40 -19.62 -15.80
CA GLY A 393 7.59 -18.41 -15.57
C GLY A 393 7.29 -18.10 -14.09
N ARG A 394 7.75 -18.92 -13.13
CA ARG A 394 7.60 -18.66 -11.69
C ARG A 394 8.11 -17.28 -11.27
N ASP A 395 9.31 -16.91 -11.72
CA ASP A 395 9.91 -15.62 -11.36
C ASP A 395 9.20 -14.45 -12.07
N THR A 396 8.66 -14.68 -13.27
CA THR A 396 7.79 -13.72 -13.96
C THR A 396 6.50 -13.51 -13.17
N LEU A 397 5.91 -14.57 -12.62
CA LEU A 397 4.71 -14.49 -11.79
C LEU A 397 4.96 -13.71 -10.50
N ASP A 398 6.08 -13.95 -9.80
CA ASP A 398 6.47 -13.14 -8.63
C ASP A 398 6.76 -11.68 -9.01
N GLY A 399 7.43 -11.46 -10.14
CA GLY A 399 7.71 -10.14 -10.69
C GLY A 399 6.43 -9.36 -10.98
N LEU A 400 5.46 -9.97 -11.67
CA LEU A 400 4.16 -9.38 -11.97
C LEU A 400 3.34 -9.12 -10.71
N ASN A 401 3.32 -10.07 -9.77
CA ASN A 401 2.65 -9.88 -8.48
C ASN A 401 3.23 -8.70 -7.71
N THR A 402 4.55 -8.55 -7.70
CA THR A 402 5.20 -7.41 -7.03
C THR A 402 5.00 -6.10 -7.80
N LEU A 403 4.95 -6.16 -9.14
CA LEU A 403 4.66 -5.00 -9.98
C LEU A 403 3.32 -4.38 -9.63
N ILE A 404 2.31 -5.16 -9.29
CA ILE A 404 0.99 -4.64 -8.89
C ILE A 404 1.07 -3.69 -7.70
N LEU A 405 1.97 -3.94 -6.73
CA LEU A 405 2.17 -3.02 -5.60
C LEU A 405 2.81 -1.70 -6.03
N ALA A 406 3.61 -1.73 -7.10
CA ALA A 406 4.34 -0.57 -7.58
C ALA A 406 3.51 0.32 -8.50
N VAL A 407 2.54 -0.25 -9.22
CA VAL A 407 1.72 0.53 -10.15
C VAL A 407 0.77 1.46 -9.38
N PRO A 408 0.80 2.78 -9.68
CA PRO A 408 -0.09 3.74 -9.06
C PRO A 408 -1.57 3.41 -9.27
N GLY A 409 -2.37 3.61 -8.23
CA GLY A 409 -3.80 3.27 -8.27
C GLY A 409 -4.60 4.05 -9.30
N THR A 410 -4.21 5.31 -9.55
CA THR A 410 -4.80 6.15 -10.61
C THR A 410 -4.56 5.55 -11.99
N ALA A 411 -3.32 5.13 -12.27
CA ALA A 411 -2.98 4.47 -13.51
C ALA A 411 -3.70 3.13 -13.70
N ILE A 412 -3.89 2.34 -12.63
CA ILE A 412 -4.71 1.10 -12.68
C ILE A 412 -6.18 1.41 -12.95
N GLY A 413 -6.75 2.42 -12.30
CA GLY A 413 -8.14 2.83 -12.53
C GLY A 413 -8.38 3.22 -13.98
N ILE A 414 -7.48 4.07 -14.52
CA ILE A 414 -7.48 4.47 -15.94
C ILE A 414 -7.31 3.25 -16.84
N ALA A 415 -6.39 2.34 -16.50
CA ALA A 415 -6.18 1.11 -17.25
C ALA A 415 -7.42 0.23 -17.35
N TYR A 416 -8.14 0.05 -16.25
CA TYR A 416 -9.35 -0.75 -16.24
C TYR A 416 -10.47 -0.11 -17.05
N ILE A 417 -10.63 1.22 -16.98
CA ILE A 417 -11.55 1.94 -17.87
C ILE A 417 -11.18 1.63 -19.33
N ARG A 418 -9.92 1.78 -19.70
CA ARG A 418 -9.50 1.62 -21.10
C ARG A 418 -9.58 0.19 -21.61
N ALA A 419 -9.27 -0.79 -20.77
CA ALA A 419 -9.28 -2.21 -21.13
C ALA A 419 -10.68 -2.80 -21.19
N PHE A 420 -11.56 -2.40 -20.28
CA PHE A 420 -12.82 -3.08 -20.06
C PHE A 420 -14.08 -2.23 -20.29
N HIS A 421 -13.93 -1.06 -20.92
CA HIS A 421 -15.04 -0.29 -21.48
C HIS A 421 -15.46 -0.80 -22.88
N VAL A 422 -15.16 -2.05 -23.19
CA VAL A 422 -15.61 -2.75 -24.40
C VAL A 422 -16.69 -3.75 -23.98
N GLU A 423 -17.75 -3.87 -24.79
CA GLU A 423 -18.83 -4.82 -24.54
C GLU A 423 -18.29 -6.25 -24.48
N LEU A 424 -18.64 -6.94 -23.39
CA LEU A 424 -18.30 -8.34 -23.24
C LEU A 424 -19.17 -9.17 -24.21
N PRO A 425 -18.59 -10.08 -25.03
CA PRO A 425 -19.31 -10.80 -26.08
C PRO A 425 -20.58 -11.54 -25.62
N TRP A 426 -20.63 -11.94 -24.34
CA TRP A 426 -21.74 -12.72 -23.77
C TRP A 426 -22.72 -11.91 -22.93
N LEU A 427 -22.38 -10.66 -22.62
CA LEU A 427 -23.15 -9.81 -21.70
C LEU A 427 -23.69 -8.55 -22.38
N ALA A 428 -23.17 -8.19 -23.57
CA ALA A 428 -23.52 -6.96 -24.30
C ALA A 428 -23.40 -5.67 -23.47
N VAL A 429 -22.65 -5.73 -22.35
CA VAL A 429 -22.34 -4.58 -21.50
C VAL A 429 -20.86 -4.61 -21.15
N PRO A 430 -20.20 -3.44 -21.03
CA PRO A 430 -18.82 -3.37 -20.57
C PRO A 430 -18.69 -3.80 -19.12
N LEU A 431 -17.56 -4.43 -18.75
CA LEU A 431 -17.29 -4.79 -17.36
C LEU A 431 -17.24 -3.54 -16.46
N THR A 432 -16.76 -2.41 -16.97
CA THR A 432 -16.72 -1.13 -16.24
C THR A 432 -18.10 -0.61 -15.86
N SER A 433 -19.16 -1.09 -16.54
CA SER A 433 -20.55 -0.75 -16.24
C SER A 433 -21.19 -1.70 -15.22
N LEU A 434 -20.44 -2.71 -14.76
CA LEU A 434 -20.87 -3.67 -13.75
C LEU A 434 -20.16 -3.37 -12.42
N TRP A 435 -20.91 -3.39 -11.32
CA TRP A 435 -20.36 -3.19 -9.97
C TRP A 435 -19.25 -4.18 -9.61
N ILE A 436 -19.24 -5.37 -10.23
CA ILE A 436 -18.24 -6.43 -10.00
C ILE A 436 -16.81 -6.03 -10.41
N VAL A 437 -16.64 -4.98 -11.22
CA VAL A 437 -15.31 -4.46 -11.55
C VAL A 437 -14.56 -4.00 -10.29
N LEU A 438 -15.29 -3.51 -9.27
CA LEU A 438 -14.72 -3.02 -8.02
C LEU A 438 -14.05 -4.12 -7.19
N PRO A 439 -14.71 -5.23 -6.81
CA PRO A 439 -14.03 -6.32 -6.12
C PRO A 439 -12.90 -6.94 -6.95
N ILE A 440 -12.99 -6.96 -8.29
CA ILE A 440 -11.92 -7.48 -9.16
C ILE A 440 -10.67 -6.58 -9.10
N VAL A 441 -10.82 -5.26 -9.28
CA VAL A 441 -9.67 -4.34 -9.24
C VAL A 441 -9.05 -4.29 -7.85
N LEU A 442 -9.87 -4.36 -6.79
CA LEU A 442 -9.40 -4.45 -5.41
C LEU A 442 -8.62 -5.75 -5.18
N ALA A 443 -9.14 -6.88 -5.66
CA ALA A 443 -8.46 -8.17 -5.57
C ALA A 443 -7.11 -8.14 -6.26
N VAL A 444 -7.04 -7.65 -7.50
CA VAL A 444 -5.78 -7.51 -8.23
C VAL A 444 -4.79 -6.68 -7.42
N ARG A 445 -5.19 -5.48 -6.98
CA ARG A 445 -4.31 -4.57 -6.26
C ARG A 445 -3.81 -5.07 -4.92
N ARG A 446 -4.58 -5.94 -4.25
CA ARG A 446 -4.26 -6.45 -2.92
C ARG A 446 -3.80 -7.91 -2.91
N LEU A 447 -3.84 -8.60 -4.04
CA LEU A 447 -3.31 -9.94 -4.23
C LEU A 447 -1.91 -10.14 -3.62
N PRO A 448 -0.96 -9.19 -3.75
CA PRO A 448 0.40 -9.42 -3.32
C PRO A 448 0.54 -9.61 -1.81
N TYR A 449 -0.33 -9.01 -0.99
CA TYR A 449 -0.30 -9.17 0.47
C TYR A 449 -0.69 -10.60 0.88
N THR A 450 -1.75 -11.16 0.28
CA THR A 450 -2.12 -12.57 0.52
C THR A 450 -1.07 -13.54 -0.01
N VAL A 451 -0.47 -13.26 -1.17
CA VAL A 451 0.64 -14.07 -1.71
C VAL A 451 1.82 -14.08 -0.75
N ARG A 452 2.27 -12.91 -0.27
CA ARG A 452 3.43 -12.79 0.64
C ARG A 452 3.17 -13.46 1.99
N GLY A 453 2.00 -13.22 2.59
CA GLY A 453 1.63 -13.85 3.86
C GLY A 453 1.57 -15.39 3.78
N SER A 454 1.00 -15.90 2.69
CA SER A 454 0.93 -17.35 2.44
C SER A 454 2.30 -17.95 2.14
N TYR A 455 3.11 -17.26 1.33
CA TYR A 455 4.47 -17.67 0.96
C TYR A 455 5.39 -17.75 2.17
N ALA A 456 5.36 -16.75 3.05
CA ALA A 456 6.16 -16.73 4.27
C ALA A 456 5.83 -17.93 5.19
N SER A 457 4.56 -18.29 5.32
CA SER A 457 4.16 -19.47 6.10
C SER A 457 4.53 -20.79 5.43
N LEU A 458 4.47 -20.86 4.10
CA LEU A 458 4.91 -22.04 3.34
C LEU A 458 6.41 -22.32 3.49
N LEU A 459 7.24 -21.28 3.68
CA LEU A 459 8.67 -21.44 3.95
C LEU A 459 8.94 -22.10 5.31
N LEU A 460 8.06 -21.91 6.29
CA LEU A 460 8.18 -22.53 7.62
C LEU A 460 7.73 -23.99 7.64
N VAL A 461 6.83 -24.39 6.74
CA VAL A 461 6.34 -25.77 6.65
C VAL A 461 7.29 -26.62 5.82
N HIS A 462 7.93 -27.60 6.45
CA HIS A 462 8.89 -28.49 5.79
C HIS A 462 8.21 -29.40 4.74
N ARG A 463 8.88 -29.65 3.61
CA ARG A 463 8.35 -30.45 2.49
C ARG A 463 8.05 -31.91 2.86
N SER A 464 8.77 -32.45 3.84
CA SER A 464 8.58 -33.82 4.33
C SER A 464 7.15 -34.10 4.83
N MET A 465 6.41 -33.08 5.27
CA MET A 465 5.01 -33.24 5.68
C MET A 465 4.11 -33.62 4.49
N GLU A 466 4.36 -33.03 3.32
CA GLU A 466 3.63 -33.31 2.07
C GLU A 466 4.05 -34.67 1.49
N GLU A 467 5.33 -35.01 1.59
CA GLU A 467 5.90 -36.31 1.16
C GLU A 467 5.40 -37.48 2.02
N ALA A 468 5.24 -37.28 3.32
CA ALA A 468 4.64 -38.27 4.22
C ALA A 468 3.18 -38.55 3.86
N ALA A 469 2.39 -37.51 3.58
CA ALA A 469 1.01 -37.67 3.11
C ALA A 469 0.95 -38.38 1.75
N ALA A 470 1.85 -38.05 0.82
CA ALA A 470 1.93 -38.73 -0.47
C ALA A 470 2.30 -40.22 -0.33
N SER A 471 3.16 -40.57 0.64
CA SER A 471 3.60 -41.95 0.89
C SER A 471 2.46 -42.87 1.36
N VAL A 472 1.41 -42.33 1.98
CA VAL A 472 0.19 -43.05 2.38
C VAL A 472 -0.94 -42.93 1.34
N GLY A 473 -0.65 -42.46 0.13
CA GLY A 473 -1.58 -42.40 -1.00
C GLY A 473 -2.40 -41.12 -1.12
N ALA A 474 -2.06 -40.04 -0.40
CA ALA A 474 -2.71 -38.75 -0.60
C ALA A 474 -2.31 -38.13 -1.96
N THR A 475 -3.29 -37.66 -2.72
CA THR A 475 -3.05 -36.90 -3.95
C THR A 475 -2.59 -35.47 -3.63
N GLY A 476 -1.98 -34.75 -4.57
CA GLY A 476 -1.49 -33.39 -4.34
C GLY A 476 -2.55 -32.43 -3.78
N ALA A 477 -3.78 -32.48 -4.30
CA ALA A 477 -4.89 -31.66 -3.80
C ALA A 477 -5.34 -32.07 -2.39
N ARG A 478 -5.33 -33.36 -2.07
CA ARG A 478 -5.67 -33.88 -0.73
C ARG A 478 -4.57 -33.54 0.28
N SER A 479 -3.31 -33.73 -0.08
CA SER A 479 -2.14 -33.32 0.72
C SER A 479 -2.17 -31.82 1.00
N PHE A 480 -2.45 -31.00 -0.03
CA PHE A 480 -2.59 -29.56 0.15
C PHE A 480 -3.75 -29.20 1.10
N ARG A 481 -4.95 -29.77 0.92
CA ARG A 481 -6.13 -29.46 1.73
C ARG A 481 -5.99 -29.91 3.18
N ASP A 482 -5.45 -31.10 3.40
CA ASP A 482 -5.49 -31.76 4.71
C ASP A 482 -4.22 -31.51 5.53
N VAL A 483 -3.09 -31.19 4.88
CA VAL A 483 -1.80 -30.95 5.55
C VAL A 483 -1.31 -29.52 5.35
N THR A 484 -1.06 -29.09 4.11
CA THR A 484 -0.42 -27.79 3.86
C THR A 484 -1.31 -26.62 4.29
N LEU A 485 -2.56 -26.57 3.83
CA LEU A 485 -3.48 -25.45 4.06
C LEU A 485 -3.75 -25.22 5.55
N PRO A 486 -4.06 -26.25 6.39
CA PRO A 486 -4.24 -26.06 7.83
C PRO A 486 -2.98 -25.53 8.52
N LEU A 487 -1.79 -25.98 8.10
CA LEU A 487 -0.52 -25.53 8.67
C LEU A 487 -0.19 -24.07 8.30
N ILE A 488 -0.55 -23.62 7.09
CA ILE A 488 -0.27 -22.25 6.64
C ILE A 488 -1.44 -21.28 6.89
N TRP A 489 -2.59 -21.75 7.37
CA TRP A 489 -3.83 -20.96 7.45
C TRP A 489 -3.68 -19.65 8.23
N ARG A 490 -2.83 -19.64 9.27
CA ARG A 490 -2.54 -18.39 10.01
C ARG A 490 -1.88 -17.33 9.13
N GLY A 491 -0.93 -17.72 8.28
CA GLY A 491 -0.31 -16.80 7.31
C GLY A 491 -1.27 -16.33 6.22
N VAL A 492 -2.12 -17.24 5.73
CA VAL A 492 -3.19 -16.91 4.78
C VAL A 492 -4.12 -15.85 5.39
N LEU A 493 -4.59 -16.08 6.62
CA LEU A 493 -5.46 -15.14 7.33
C LEU A 493 -4.80 -13.78 7.51
N VAL A 494 -3.55 -13.74 7.99
CA VAL A 494 -2.81 -12.48 8.18
C VAL A 494 -2.70 -11.71 6.86
N GLY A 495 -2.24 -12.35 5.77
CA GLY A 495 -2.14 -11.71 4.45
C GLY A 495 -3.48 -11.27 3.88
N SER A 496 -4.53 -12.05 4.11
CA SER A 496 -5.90 -11.75 3.65
C SER A 496 -6.54 -10.60 4.42
N LEU A 497 -6.32 -10.50 5.73
CA LEU A 497 -6.79 -9.37 6.54
C LEU A 497 -6.06 -8.08 6.19
N PHE A 498 -4.77 -8.15 5.87
CA PHE A 498 -4.06 -7.01 5.30
C PHE A 498 -4.62 -6.59 3.94
N SER A 499 -4.95 -7.56 3.08
CA SER A 499 -5.64 -7.28 1.82
C SER A 499 -7.00 -6.64 2.03
N PHE A 500 -7.75 -7.07 3.05
CA PHE A 500 -9.06 -6.51 3.42
C PHE A 500 -8.93 -5.04 3.85
N VAL A 501 -8.07 -4.77 4.83
CA VAL A 501 -7.88 -3.41 5.39
C VAL A 501 -7.42 -2.45 4.30
N THR A 502 -6.43 -2.85 3.51
CA THR A 502 -5.92 -2.00 2.44
C THR A 502 -6.92 -1.85 1.29
N SER A 503 -7.83 -2.81 1.06
CA SER A 503 -8.93 -2.65 0.10
C SER A 503 -9.95 -1.60 0.55
N LEU A 504 -10.31 -1.58 1.85
CA LEU A 504 -11.26 -0.61 2.40
C LEU A 504 -10.79 0.85 2.25
N GLN A 505 -9.47 1.05 2.22
CA GLN A 505 -8.84 2.36 2.13
C GLN A 505 -8.54 2.80 0.70
N GLU A 506 -8.86 1.96 -0.29
CA GLU A 506 -8.45 2.20 -1.66
C GLU A 506 -9.34 3.26 -2.34
N ALA A 507 -8.81 4.47 -2.47
CA ALA A 507 -9.50 5.57 -3.13
C ALA A 507 -9.19 5.65 -4.63
N SER A 508 -7.92 5.44 -5.00
CA SER A 508 -7.37 5.85 -6.30
C SER A 508 -8.00 5.13 -7.47
N ALA A 509 -8.04 3.79 -7.46
CA ALA A 509 -8.66 3.04 -8.56
C ALA A 509 -10.20 3.10 -8.49
N VAL A 510 -10.75 3.14 -7.27
CA VAL A 510 -12.19 3.06 -7.05
C VAL A 510 -12.88 4.35 -7.49
N LEU A 511 -12.27 5.53 -7.31
CA LEU A 511 -12.84 6.80 -7.79
C LEU A 511 -13.04 6.85 -9.31
N PHE A 512 -12.24 6.13 -10.09
CA PHE A 512 -12.42 6.02 -11.54
C PHE A 512 -13.50 5.02 -11.95
N LEU A 513 -13.65 3.94 -11.19
CA LEU A 513 -14.48 2.79 -11.55
C LEU A 513 -15.83 2.76 -10.83
N SER A 514 -16.05 3.67 -9.88
CA SER A 514 -17.28 3.72 -9.12
C SER A 514 -18.43 4.26 -9.98
N LEU A 515 -19.52 3.50 -9.96
CA LEU A 515 -20.78 3.85 -10.62
C LEU A 515 -21.75 4.44 -9.59
N GLY A 516 -22.70 5.25 -10.06
CA GLY A 516 -23.75 5.79 -9.20
C GLY A 516 -24.51 4.68 -8.46
N GLY A 517 -24.59 4.79 -7.13
CA GLY A 517 -25.19 3.78 -6.25
C GLY A 517 -24.24 2.70 -5.74
N TRP A 518 -23.05 2.58 -6.32
CA TRP A 518 -22.05 1.55 -6.02
C TRP A 518 -20.78 2.12 -5.38
N GLU A 519 -20.88 3.30 -4.76
CA GLU A 519 -19.76 4.02 -4.19
C GLU A 519 -19.28 3.43 -2.87
N THR A 520 -17.97 3.52 -2.60
CA THR A 520 -17.32 3.06 -1.36
C THR A 520 -17.03 4.23 -0.41
N ILE A 521 -16.58 3.94 0.82
CA ILE A 521 -16.22 4.91 1.84
C ILE A 521 -15.20 5.93 1.31
N PRO A 522 -14.07 5.53 0.67
CA PRO A 522 -13.15 6.50 0.09
C PRO A 522 -13.78 7.46 -0.93
N VAL A 523 -14.71 6.95 -1.76
CA VAL A 523 -15.46 7.78 -2.71
C VAL A 523 -16.39 8.74 -1.98
N GLY A 524 -17.10 8.26 -0.95
CA GLY A 524 -17.97 9.08 -0.11
C GLY A 524 -17.23 10.19 0.63
N ILE A 525 -16.07 9.89 1.22
CA ILE A 525 -15.20 10.90 1.88
C ILE A 525 -14.83 12.00 0.88
N PHE A 526 -14.39 11.61 -0.33
CA PHE A 526 -14.02 12.56 -1.36
C PHE A 526 -15.21 13.38 -1.87
N ALA A 527 -16.36 12.75 -2.10
CA ALA A 527 -17.58 13.40 -2.55
C ALA A 527 -18.12 14.41 -1.51
N PHE A 528 -18.18 14.02 -0.23
CA PHE A 528 -18.60 14.92 0.85
C PHE A 528 -17.62 16.09 1.03
N TYR A 529 -16.31 15.84 0.91
CA TYR A 529 -15.32 16.91 0.96
C TYR A 529 -15.52 17.94 -0.16
N ILE A 530 -15.66 17.50 -1.42
CA ILE A 530 -15.91 18.41 -2.55
C ILE A 530 -17.24 19.15 -2.39
N ALA A 531 -18.25 18.51 -1.82
CA ALA A 531 -19.55 19.12 -1.57
C ALA A 531 -19.56 20.13 -0.40
N GLY A 532 -18.44 20.31 0.31
CA GLY A 532 -18.36 21.19 1.50
C GLY A 532 -18.90 20.56 2.79
N SER A 533 -19.25 19.27 2.76
CA SER A 533 -19.75 18.45 3.89
C SER A 533 -18.59 17.73 4.60
N ALA A 534 -17.60 18.51 5.06
CA ALA A 534 -16.38 17.94 5.62
C ALA A 534 -16.61 17.13 6.92
N ASN A 535 -17.69 17.40 7.65
CA ASN A 535 -18.06 16.66 8.86
C ASN A 535 -18.56 15.24 8.56
N GLU A 536 -19.37 15.07 7.51
CA GLU A 536 -19.79 13.75 7.01
C GLU A 536 -18.59 12.96 6.46
N ALA A 537 -17.68 13.64 5.76
CA ALA A 537 -16.41 13.04 5.33
C ALA A 537 -15.58 12.56 6.54
N ALA A 538 -15.51 13.36 7.61
CA ALA A 538 -14.84 13.00 8.85
C ALA A 538 -15.51 11.82 9.56
N ALA A 539 -16.85 11.75 9.59
CA ALA A 539 -17.58 10.63 10.18
C ALA A 539 -17.28 9.30 9.46
N LEU A 540 -17.30 9.29 8.11
CA LEU A 540 -16.83 8.15 7.33
C LEU A 540 -15.35 7.82 7.60
N GLY A 541 -14.52 8.85 7.78
CA GLY A 541 -13.12 8.71 8.15
C GLY A 541 -12.91 8.02 9.50
N VAL A 542 -13.67 8.39 10.54
CA VAL A 542 -13.64 7.71 11.84
C VAL A 542 -14.03 6.24 11.72
N ILE A 543 -15.10 5.93 10.98
CA ILE A 543 -15.52 4.54 10.75
C ILE A 543 -14.38 3.73 10.13
N LEU A 544 -13.72 4.28 9.12
CA LEU A 544 -12.61 3.62 8.44
C LEU A 544 -11.39 3.43 9.34
N ILE A 545 -11.04 4.43 10.16
CA ILE A 545 -9.97 4.33 11.18
C ILE A 545 -10.28 3.25 12.20
N VAL A 546 -11.50 3.20 12.73
CA VAL A 546 -11.92 2.20 13.73
C VAL A 546 -11.84 0.80 13.14
N VAL A 547 -12.36 0.59 11.92
CA VAL A 547 -12.32 -0.72 11.25
C VAL A 547 -10.88 -1.15 10.97
N ALA A 548 -10.03 -0.23 10.54
CA ALA A 548 -8.63 -0.51 10.30
C ALA A 548 -7.88 -0.86 11.60
N ALA A 549 -8.14 -0.12 12.69
CA ALA A 549 -7.58 -0.42 14.01
C ALA A 549 -8.01 -1.80 14.54
N VAL A 550 -9.32 -2.12 14.46
CA VAL A 550 -9.86 -3.43 14.87
C VAL A 550 -9.22 -4.56 14.07
N SER A 551 -9.06 -4.37 12.75
CA SER A 551 -8.46 -5.37 11.89
C SER A 551 -6.99 -5.59 12.22
N VAL A 552 -6.23 -4.54 12.52
CA VAL A 552 -4.82 -4.66 12.94
C VAL A 552 -4.71 -5.34 14.31
N LEU A 553 -5.61 -5.06 15.24
CA LEU A 553 -5.67 -5.80 16.51
C LEU A 553 -5.97 -7.29 16.28
N ALA A 554 -6.87 -7.62 15.35
CA ALA A 554 -7.15 -9.01 14.97
C ALA A 554 -5.91 -9.68 14.34
N ILE A 555 -5.23 -9.01 13.43
CA ILE A 555 -3.99 -9.52 12.81
C ILE A 555 -2.91 -9.76 13.86
N ASN A 556 -2.67 -8.80 14.76
CA ASN A 556 -1.68 -8.94 15.83
C ASN A 556 -1.96 -10.15 16.75
N ARG A 557 -3.25 -10.42 17.05
CA ARG A 557 -3.64 -11.60 17.83
C ARG A 557 -3.45 -12.91 17.05
N LEU A 558 -3.72 -12.91 15.75
CA LEU A 558 -3.61 -14.11 14.90
C LEU A 558 -2.16 -14.46 14.54
N ALA A 559 -1.30 -13.46 14.34
CA ALA A 559 0.10 -13.64 13.94
C ALA A 559 1.00 -14.18 15.07
N GLY A 560 0.57 -14.12 16.34
CA GLY A 560 1.31 -14.69 17.47
C GLY A 560 2.61 -13.95 17.88
N ALA A 561 3.15 -13.05 17.04
CA ALA A 561 4.19 -12.06 17.36
C ALA A 561 4.36 -11.02 16.21
N ARG A 562 4.99 -9.87 16.55
CA ARG A 562 5.15 -8.58 15.82
C ARG A 562 5.13 -8.63 14.28
N MET A 563 4.34 -7.73 13.67
CA MET A 563 4.13 -7.50 12.21
C MET A 563 5.39 -7.19 11.37
N GLY A 564 6.59 -7.13 11.95
CA GLY A 564 7.81 -6.65 11.29
C GLY A 564 8.25 -7.51 10.09
N GLY A 565 7.90 -8.79 10.06
CA GLY A 565 8.36 -9.72 9.01
C GLY A 565 7.48 -9.83 7.76
N MET A 566 6.39 -9.06 7.64
CA MET A 566 5.47 -9.25 6.51
C MET A 566 5.84 -8.46 5.25
N PHE A 567 6.67 -7.42 5.36
CA PHE A 567 7.01 -6.53 4.25
C PHE A 567 8.41 -6.78 3.66
N GLY A 568 9.10 -7.84 4.11
CA GLY A 568 10.43 -8.25 3.65
C GLY A 568 10.54 -9.73 3.35
#